data_AF-A0A485DAU0-F1
#
_entry.id   AF-A0A485DAU0-F1
#
_cell.length_a   1.000
_cell.length_b   1.000
_cell.length_c   1.000
_cell.angle_alpha   90.00
_cell.angle_beta   90.00
_cell.angle_gamma   90.00
#
_symmetry.space_group_name_H-M   'P 1'
#
loop_
_entity.id
_entity.type
_entity.pdbx_description
1 polymer ?
#
loop_
_entity_poly.entity_id
_entity_poly.type
_entity_poly.pdbx_seq_one_letter_code
_entity_poly.pdbx_strand_id
1 'polypeptide(L)'
;MLSVKRKGWQEYSEYLHHGLFAIRRRLGLQRFAQLTTLLDEALASQQRGATTDAHFTWLVPLLKEYYDPMYRYQLSKKAEKIIFRGSWNDVASWLAK
;
A
#
# COMPACT_ATOMS: atom_id res chain seq x y z
N MET A 1 0.13 27.11 15.73
CA MET A 1 -0.14 26.61 14.36
C MET A 1 1.06 25.90 13.72
N LEU A 2 2.26 26.49 13.67
CA LEU A 2 3.48 25.81 13.14
C LEU A 2 3.91 24.57 13.95
N SER A 3 3.77 24.60 15.29
CA SER A 3 4.11 23.46 16.16
C SER A 3 3.21 22.22 15.92
N VAL A 4 1.90 22.44 15.70
CA VAL A 4 0.92 21.38 15.43
C VAL A 4 1.18 20.70 14.08
N LYS A 5 1.53 21.48 13.04
CA LYS A 5 1.88 20.94 11.72
C LYS A 5 3.13 20.05 11.78
N ARG A 6 4.14 20.42 12.58
CA ARG A 6 5.35 19.60 12.77
C ARG A 6 5.05 18.27 13.47
N LYS A 7 4.20 18.30 14.50
CA LYS A 7 3.79 17.07 15.22
C LYS A 7 2.98 16.14 14.31
N GLY A 8 2.02 16.67 13.54
CA GLY A 8 1.23 15.87 12.60
C GLY A 8 2.08 15.21 11.51
N TRP A 9 3.13 15.89 11.04
CA TRP A 9 4.08 15.29 10.08
C TRP A 9 4.88 14.13 10.68
N GLN A 10 5.35 14.29 11.93
CA GLN A 10 6.07 13.23 12.65
C GLN A 10 5.17 12.00 12.85
N GLU A 11 3.96 12.19 13.37
CA GLU A 11 3.00 11.10 13.59
C GLU A 11 2.62 10.38 12.28
N TYR A 12 2.48 11.13 11.17
CA TYR A 12 2.23 10.56 9.85
C TYR A 12 3.41 9.70 9.35
N SER A 13 4.63 10.23 9.45
CA SER A 13 5.85 9.50 9.07
C SER A 13 6.02 8.22 9.92
N GLU A 14 5.88 8.33 11.24
CA GLU A 14 5.96 7.19 12.16
C GLU A 14 4.90 6.13 11.87
N TYR A 15 3.66 6.55 11.57
CA TYR A 15 2.58 5.64 11.20
C TYR A 15 2.93 4.78 9.97
N LEU A 16 3.48 5.39 8.91
CA LEU A 16 3.87 4.65 7.71
C LEU A 16 5.02 3.69 7.98
N HIS A 17 6.03 4.13 8.74
CA HIS A 17 7.15 3.28 9.14
C HIS A 17 6.71 2.10 10.00
N HIS A 18 5.80 2.33 10.96
CA HIS A 18 5.23 1.27 11.78
C HIS A 18 4.46 0.25 10.93
N GLY A 19 3.66 0.71 9.97
CA GLY A 19 2.95 -0.18 9.03
C GLY A 19 3.91 -1.07 8.25
N LEU A 20 4.98 -0.50 7.69
CA LEU A 20 5.99 -1.24 6.95
C LEU A 20 6.78 -2.21 7.86
N PHE A 21 7.11 -1.79 9.07
CA PHE A 21 7.81 -2.62 10.05
C PHE A 21 6.98 -3.82 10.50
N ALA A 22 5.67 -3.64 10.69
CA ALA A 22 4.76 -4.72 11.12
C ALA A 22 4.78 -5.93 10.16
N ILE A 23 5.11 -5.71 8.89
CA ILE A 23 5.18 -6.76 7.87
C ILE A 23 6.62 -7.18 7.51
N ARG A 24 7.65 -6.64 8.19
CA ARG A 24 9.07 -6.91 7.95
C ARG A 24 9.41 -8.41 7.87
N ARG A 25 8.84 -9.22 8.77
CA ARG A 25 9.10 -10.68 8.79
C ARG A 25 8.67 -11.37 7.51
N ARG A 26 7.60 -10.89 6.86
CA ARG A 26 7.07 -11.47 5.62
C ARG A 26 7.78 -10.94 4.38
N LEU A 27 8.24 -9.68 4.42
CA LEU A 27 9.03 -9.08 3.36
C LEU A 27 10.45 -9.65 3.29
N GLY A 28 11.04 -10.00 4.44
CA GLY A 28 12.46 -10.29 4.54
C GLY A 28 13.30 -9.01 4.64
N LEU A 29 14.55 -9.14 5.12
CA LEU A 29 15.38 -7.98 5.47
C LEU A 29 15.74 -7.09 4.26
N GLN A 30 16.11 -7.71 3.13
CA GLN A 30 16.51 -6.97 1.93
C GLN A 30 15.37 -6.12 1.37
N ARG A 31 14.20 -6.72 1.18
CA ARG A 31 13.03 -6.03 0.63
C ARG A 31 12.48 -4.98 1.59
N PHE A 32 12.47 -5.29 2.88
CA PHE A 32 12.13 -4.30 3.90
C PHE A 32 13.04 -3.07 3.81
N ALA A 33 14.36 -3.25 3.75
CA ALA A 33 15.30 -2.14 3.62
C ALA A 33 15.04 -1.30 2.35
N GLN A 34 14.83 -1.95 1.20
CA GLN A 34 14.52 -1.27 -0.06
C GLN A 34 13.24 -0.43 0.03
N LEU A 35 12.16 -1.00 0.57
CA LEU A 35 10.89 -0.28 0.70
C LEU A 35 10.98 0.86 1.72
N THR A 36 11.77 0.71 2.78
CA THR A 36 12.02 1.78 3.76
C THR A 36 12.75 2.95 3.10
N THR A 37 13.80 2.70 2.32
CA THR A 37 14.50 3.77 1.58
C THR A 37 13.55 4.53 0.65
N LEU A 38 12.69 3.83 -0.10
CA LEU A 38 11.72 4.47 -0.98
C LEU A 38 10.64 5.25 -0.22
N LEU A 39 10.24 4.78 0.97
CA LEU A 39 9.34 5.52 1.86
C LEU A 39 10.00 6.82 2.36
N ASP A 40 11.25 6.75 2.80
CA ASP A 40 12.01 7.92 3.27
C ASP A 40 12.15 8.97 2.16
N GLU A 41 12.47 8.55 0.94
CA GLU A 41 12.57 9.42 -0.23
C GLU A 41 11.22 10.08 -0.56
N ALA A 42 10.13 9.31 -0.51
CA ALA A 42 8.78 9.82 -0.76
C ALA A 42 8.35 10.85 0.29
N LEU A 43 8.59 10.57 1.57
CA LEU A 43 8.33 11.50 2.68
C LEU A 43 9.13 12.79 2.51
N ALA A 44 10.43 12.69 2.22
CA ALA A 44 11.27 13.86 2.00
C ALA A 44 10.78 14.70 0.79
N SER A 45 10.31 14.05 -0.28
CA SER A 45 9.74 14.72 -1.44
C SER A 45 8.45 15.49 -1.08
N GLN A 46 7.50 14.82 -0.43
CA GLN A 46 6.24 15.42 -0.01
C GLN A 46 6.48 16.59 0.96
N GLN A 47 7.44 16.47 1.88
CA GLN A 47 7.77 17.54 2.83
C GLN A 47 8.30 18.81 2.15
N ARG A 48 8.98 18.69 1.00
CA ARG A 48 9.47 19.82 0.19
C ARG A 48 8.37 20.49 -0.64
N GLY A 49 7.11 20.06 -0.50
CA GLY A 49 5.97 20.62 -1.22
C GLY A 49 5.62 19.90 -2.52
N ALA A 50 6.17 18.70 -2.75
CA ALA A 50 5.72 17.84 -3.85
C ALA A 50 4.35 17.21 -3.54
N THR A 51 3.70 16.68 -4.59
CA THR A 51 2.52 15.84 -4.45
C THR A 51 2.85 14.53 -3.74
N THR A 52 1.83 13.75 -3.40
CA THR A 52 2.00 12.42 -2.80
C THR A 52 2.44 11.34 -3.80
N ASP A 53 2.63 11.68 -5.08
CA ASP A 53 2.88 10.71 -6.14
C ASP A 53 4.17 9.91 -5.92
N ALA A 54 5.15 10.49 -5.23
CA ALA A 54 6.38 9.79 -4.85
C ALA A 54 6.10 8.54 -4.00
N HIS A 55 4.97 8.47 -3.28
CA HIS A 55 4.62 7.28 -2.49
C HIS A 55 4.29 6.06 -3.37
N PHE A 56 3.96 6.23 -4.65
CA PHE A 56 3.74 5.10 -5.54
C PHE A 56 4.98 4.24 -5.73
N THR A 57 6.19 4.79 -5.54
CA THR A 57 7.45 4.05 -5.72
C THR A 57 7.59 2.88 -4.75
N TRP A 58 7.10 3.01 -3.51
CA TRP A 58 7.11 1.93 -2.53
C TRP A 58 5.76 1.23 -2.38
N LEU A 59 4.64 1.93 -2.60
CA LEU A 59 3.30 1.34 -2.50
C LEU A 59 3.02 0.33 -3.62
N VAL A 60 3.39 0.63 -4.86
CA VAL A 60 3.14 -0.27 -6.00
C VAL A 60 3.87 -1.62 -5.83
N PRO A 61 5.19 -1.68 -5.58
CA PRO A 61 5.85 -2.97 -5.35
C PRO A 61 5.34 -3.65 -4.08
N LEU A 62 5.06 -2.90 -2.99
CA LEU A 62 4.48 -3.49 -1.79
C LEU A 62 3.13 -4.18 -2.08
N LEU A 63 2.24 -3.54 -2.82
CA LEU A 63 0.95 -4.13 -3.19
C LEU A 63 1.14 -5.35 -4.07
N LYS A 64 1.89 -5.23 -5.17
CA LYS A 64 2.09 -6.30 -6.16
C LYS A 64 2.79 -7.53 -5.59
N GLU A 65 3.75 -7.33 -4.69
CA GLU A 65 4.65 -8.40 -4.27
C GLU A 65 4.28 -9.01 -2.91
N TYR A 66 3.55 -8.28 -2.08
CA TYR A 66 3.13 -8.76 -0.76
C TYR A 66 1.62 -8.96 -0.63
N TYR A 67 0.80 -7.95 -0.96
CA TYR A 67 -0.65 -8.02 -0.76
C TYR A 67 -1.37 -8.81 -1.86
N ASP A 68 -1.04 -8.57 -3.13
CA ASP A 68 -1.67 -9.22 -4.28
C ASP A 68 -1.62 -10.75 -4.21
N PRO A 69 -0.46 -11.41 -3.95
CA PRO A 69 -0.41 -12.86 -3.85
C PRO A 69 -1.26 -13.39 -2.69
N MET A 70 -1.24 -12.70 -1.55
CA MET A 70 -2.03 -13.06 -0.37
C MET A 70 -3.53 -12.95 -0.67
N TYR A 71 -3.98 -11.85 -1.30
CA TYR A 71 -5.39 -11.66 -1.65
C TYR A 71 -5.84 -12.64 -2.72
N ARG A 72 -5.03 -12.92 -3.74
CA ARG A 72 -5.33 -13.95 -4.76
C ARG A 72 -5.48 -15.33 -4.13
N TYR A 73 -4.61 -15.68 -3.19
CA TYR A 73 -4.71 -16.94 -2.44
C TYR A 73 -5.96 -17.00 -1.56
N GLN A 74 -6.27 -15.94 -0.83
CA GLN A 74 -7.49 -15.87 -0.01
C GLN A 74 -8.76 -15.94 -0.86
N LEU A 75 -8.74 -15.32 -2.05
CA LEU A 75 -9.86 -15.36 -2.98
C LEU A 75 -10.03 -16.75 -3.60
N SER A 76 -8.93 -17.46 -3.91
CA SER A 76 -9.02 -18.82 -4.47
C SER A 76 -9.65 -19.81 -3.48
N LYS A 77 -9.47 -19.62 -2.17
CA LYS A 77 -10.15 -20.42 -1.13
C LYS A 77 -11.67 -20.21 -1.07
N LYS A 78 -12.19 -19.18 -1.71
CA LYS A 78 -13.63 -18.87 -1.77
C LYS A 78 -14.19 -19.00 -3.19
N ALA A 79 -13.46 -19.67 -4.10
CA ALA A 79 -13.82 -19.74 -5.51
C ALA A 79 -15.25 -20.25 -5.75
N GLU A 80 -15.69 -21.23 -4.96
CA GLU A 80 -17.05 -21.80 -5.04
C GLU A 80 -18.18 -20.79 -4.75
N LYS A 81 -17.88 -19.71 -4.00
CA LYS A 81 -18.85 -18.65 -3.69
C LYS A 81 -18.92 -17.56 -4.77
N ILE A 82 -18.04 -17.62 -5.77
CA ILE A 82 -17.95 -16.62 -6.84
C ILE A 82 -18.90 -17.02 -7.96
N ILE A 83 -20.08 -16.39 -7.99
CA ILE A 83 -21.10 -16.63 -9.02
C ILE A 83 -20.83 -15.86 -10.33
N PHE A 84 -19.95 -14.85 -10.28
CA PHE A 84 -19.54 -14.09 -11.46
C PHE A 84 -18.16 -13.43 -11.23
N ARG A 85 -17.34 -13.33 -12.27
CA ARG A 85 -16.03 -12.65 -12.26
C ARG A 85 -15.78 -11.97 -13.61
N GLY A 86 -15.33 -10.72 -13.58
CA GLY A 86 -14.92 -9.96 -14.76
C GLY A 86 -14.30 -8.62 -14.38
N SER A 87 -14.10 -7.75 -15.37
CA SER A 87 -13.75 -6.36 -15.15
C SER A 87 -14.84 -5.61 -14.37
N TRP A 88 -14.55 -4.38 -13.94
CA TRP A 88 -15.55 -3.53 -13.30
C TRP A 88 -16.81 -3.38 -14.18
N ASN A 89 -16.63 -3.14 -15.49
CA ASN A 89 -17.74 -3.03 -16.44
C ASN A 89 -18.57 -4.32 -16.55
N ASP A 90 -17.91 -5.48 -16.55
CA ASP A 90 -18.57 -6.78 -16.62
C ASP A 90 -19.45 -7.01 -15.39
N VAL A 91 -18.92 -6.73 -14.19
CA VAL A 91 -19.63 -6.91 -12.91
C VAL A 91 -20.80 -5.93 -12.80
N ALA A 92 -20.59 -4.66 -13.16
CA ALA A 92 -21.67 -3.66 -13.18
C ALA A 92 -22.81 -4.07 -14.12
N SER A 93 -22.47 -4.57 -15.31
CA SER A 93 -23.44 -5.06 -16.29
C SER A 93 -24.18 -6.32 -15.80
N TRP A 94 -23.51 -7.20 -15.06
CA TRP A 94 -24.11 -8.41 -14.48
C TRP A 94 -25.11 -8.09 -13.35
N LEU A 95 -24.82 -7.09 -12.50
CA LEU A 95 -25.69 -6.64 -11.40
C LEU A 95 -26.93 -5.86 -11.85
N ALA A 96 -26.90 -5.27 -13.04
CA ALA A 96 -28.01 -4.49 -13.58
C ALA A 96 -29.07 -5.36 -14.30
N LYS A 97 -28.87 -6.68 -14.36
CA LYS A 97 -29.83 -7.66 -14.87
C LYS A 97 -30.69 -8.21 -13.74
#